data_AF-A0A3D4QU52-F1
#
_entry.id   AF-A0A3D4QU52-F1
#
_cell.length_a   1.000
_cell.length_b   1.000
_cell.length_c   1.000
_cell.angle_alpha   90.00
_cell.angle_beta   90.00
_cell.angle_gamma   90.00
#
_symmetry.space_group_name_H-M   'P 1'
#
loop_
_entity.id
_entity.type
_entity.pdbx_description
1 polymer ?
#
loop_
_entity_poly.entity_id
_entity_poly.type
_entity_poly.pdbx_seq_one_letter_code
_entity_poly.pdbx_strand_id
1 'polypeptide(L)'
;MIAFNCREKIGRKFEQWDGSIKDIRNYGSHYEIQVESRSRFIFMVGKYVNGNFISVPAFDVGCDLSSYGDYFWNNEKLARHMSPVDAATIAEALRTLHKNNYI
;
A
#
# COMPACT_ATOMS: atom_id res chain seq x y z
N MET A 1 -10.17 9.88 -7.88
CA MET A 1 -9.29 10.20 -6.74
C MET A 1 -9.96 9.69 -5.47
N ILE A 2 -9.29 8.84 -4.70
CA ILE A 2 -9.80 8.29 -3.43
C ILE A 2 -8.87 8.77 -2.33
N ALA A 3 -9.38 9.55 -1.37
CA ALA A 3 -8.59 10.05 -0.26
C ALA A 3 -8.58 9.04 0.90
N PHE A 4 -7.46 9.00 1.63
CA PHE A 4 -7.31 8.26 2.87
C PHE A 4 -6.38 9.01 3.82
N ASN A 5 -6.41 8.63 5.09
CA ASN A 5 -5.59 9.24 6.12
C ASN A 5 -4.75 8.16 6.79
N CYS A 6 -3.44 8.39 6.85
CA CYS A 6 -2.49 7.53 7.52
C CYS A 6 -2.27 8.01 8.95
N ARG A 7 -2.19 7.06 9.88
CA ARG A 7 -1.79 7.31 11.27
C ARG A 7 -0.85 6.20 11.71
N GLU A 8 0.42 6.53 11.91
CA GLU A 8 1.45 5.54 12.25
C GLU A 8 2.38 6.04 13.35
N LYS A 9 2.91 5.11 14.15
CA LYS A 9 3.94 5.43 15.14
C LYS A 9 5.31 5.36 14.48
N ILE A 10 5.93 6.52 14.28
CA ILE A 10 7.27 6.64 13.71
C ILE A 10 8.25 6.98 14.85
N GLY A 11 9.08 6.00 15.20
CA GLY A 11 9.97 6.08 16.35
C GLY A 11 9.20 6.28 17.66
N ARG A 12 9.33 7.46 18.26
CA ARG A 12 8.67 7.82 19.53
C ARG A 12 7.38 8.62 19.37
N LYS A 13 7.06 9.09 18.16
CA LYS A 13 5.92 9.97 17.91
C LYS A 13 4.86 9.27 17.06
N PHE A 14 3.61 9.64 17.29
CA PHE A 14 2.55 9.35 16.33
C PHE A 14 2.53 10.45 15.29
N GLU A 15 2.61 10.05 14.03
CA GLU A 15 2.47 10.94 12.90
C GLU A 15 1.17 10.63 12.16
N GLN A 16 0.61 11.68 11.57
CA GLN A 16 -0.58 11.61 10.75
C GLN A 16 -0.34 12.40 9.47
N TRP A 17 -0.81 11.88 8.35
CA TRP A 17 -0.72 12.55 7.07
C TRP A 17 -1.81 12.06 6.12
N ASP A 18 -2.14 12.87 5.13
CA ASP A 18 -3.12 12.53 4.12
C ASP A 18 -2.44 11.89 2.91
N GLY A 19 -3.16 10.94 2.31
CA GLY A 19 -2.78 10.29 1.07
C GLY A 19 -3.96 10.17 0.13
N SER A 20 -3.68 9.93 -1.14
CA SER A 20 -4.73 9.72 -2.13
C SER A 20 -4.30 8.73 -3.20
N ILE A 21 -5.23 7.86 -3.59
CA ILE A 21 -5.11 7.06 -4.80
C ILE A 21 -5.54 7.93 -5.97
N LYS A 22 -4.61 8.16 -6.90
CA LYS A 22 -4.84 8.98 -8.09
C LYS A 22 -5.42 8.16 -9.24
N ASP A 23 -4.93 6.95 -9.42
CA ASP A 23 -5.32 6.06 -10.52
C ASP A 23 -5.25 4.59 -10.09
N ILE A 24 -6.11 3.76 -10.71
CA ILE A 24 -6.15 2.31 -10.52
C ILE A 24 -6.39 1.70 -11.90
N ARG A 25 -5.47 0.84 -12.34
CA ARG A 25 -5.62 0.08 -13.59
C ARG A 25 -5.73 -1.39 -13.27
N ASN A 26 -6.79 -2.01 -13.76
CA ASN A 26 -7.04 -3.44 -13.62
C ASN A 26 -6.58 -4.15 -14.90
N TYR A 27 -5.58 -5.03 -14.77
CA TYR A 27 -5.07 -5.85 -15.87
C TYR A 27 -5.64 -7.29 -15.85
N GLY A 28 -6.68 -7.53 -15.07
CA GLY A 28 -7.32 -8.83 -14.87
C GLY A 28 -6.64 -9.67 -13.79
N SER A 29 -5.33 -9.91 -13.91
CA SER A 29 -4.56 -10.70 -12.93
C SER A 29 -3.97 -9.89 -11.78
N HIS A 30 -3.77 -8.59 -11.99
CA HIS A 30 -3.15 -7.68 -11.06
C HIS A 30 -3.65 -6.24 -11.29
N TYR A 31 -3.38 -5.38 -10.32
CA TYR A 31 -3.71 -3.97 -10.34
C TYR A 31 -2.43 -3.15 -10.30
N GLU A 32 -2.38 -2.08 -11.07
CA GLU A 32 -1.41 -1.00 -10.92
C GLU A 32 -2.11 0.18 -10.24
N ILE A 33 -1.54 0.66 -9.15
CA ILE A 33 -2.12 1.70 -8.31
C ILE A 33 -1.11 2.84 -8.19
N GLN A 34 -1.55 4.04 -8.54
CA GLN A 34 -0.77 5.25 -8.32
C GLN A 34 -1.23 5.94 -7.04
N VAL A 35 -0.30 6.11 -6.09
CA VAL A 35 -0.54 6.79 -4.82
C VAL A 35 0.25 8.08 -4.73
N GLU A 36 -0.34 9.08 -4.08
CA GLU A 36 0.29 10.35 -3.78
C GLU A 36 0.02 10.74 -2.32
N SER A 37 1.09 10.97 -1.59
CA SER A 37 1.16 11.31 -0.17
C SER A 37 2.34 12.29 0.00
N ARG A 38 3.19 12.11 1.01
CA ARG A 38 4.51 12.77 1.10
C ARG A 38 5.42 12.42 -0.08
N SER A 39 5.23 11.24 -0.65
CA SER A 39 5.88 10.73 -1.85
C SER A 39 4.82 10.39 -2.91
N ARG A 40 5.21 10.40 -4.19
CA ARG A 40 4.36 9.92 -5.31
C ARG A 40 5.04 8.76 -6.00
N PHE A 41 4.35 7.62 -6.07
CA PHE A 41 4.87 6.42 -6.70
C PHE A 41 3.74 5.48 -7.13
N ILE A 42 4.13 4.43 -7.85
CA ILE A 42 3.24 3.38 -8.35
C ILE A 42 3.64 2.07 -7.66
N PHE A 43 2.64 1.28 -7.30
CA PHE A 43 2.84 -0.11 -6.89
C PHE A 43 1.85 -1.01 -7.62
N MET A 44 2.22 -2.27 -7.76
CA MET A 44 1.41 -3.31 -8.37
C MET A 44 1.06 -4.36 -7.32
N VAL A 45 -0.20 -4.79 -7.29
CA VAL A 45 -0.64 -5.91 -6.44
C VAL A 45 -1.40 -6.95 -7.23
N GLY A 46 -1.24 -8.21 -6.87
CA GLY A 46 -1.93 -9.30 -7.52
C GLY A 46 -2.02 -10.53 -6.65
N LYS A 47 -2.64 -11.56 -7.20
CA LYS A 47 -2.79 -12.87 -6.57
C LYS A 47 -1.96 -13.90 -7.31
N TYR A 48 -1.38 -14.81 -6.56
CA TYR A 48 -0.71 -15.98 -7.07
C TYR A 48 -1.08 -17.19 -6.21
N VAL A 49 -0.61 -18.39 -6.60
CA VAL A 49 -1.06 -19.65 -5.98
C VAL A 49 -0.86 -19.71 -4.46
N ASN A 50 0.13 -18.98 -3.90
CA ASN A 50 0.41 -18.99 -2.47
C ASN A 50 -0.05 -17.72 -1.72
N GLY A 51 -0.75 -16.78 -2.36
CA GLY A 51 -1.28 -15.60 -1.67
C GLY A 51 -1.35 -14.33 -2.52
N ASN A 52 -1.24 -13.19 -1.85
CA ASN A 52 -1.17 -11.88 -2.49
C ASN A 52 0.29 -11.42 -2.56
N PHE A 53 0.63 -10.62 -3.55
CA PHE A 53 1.96 -10.02 -3.68
C PHE A 53 1.86 -8.52 -3.94
N ILE A 54 2.98 -7.84 -3.69
CA ILE A 54 3.20 -6.46 -4.09
C ILE A 54 4.55 -6.29 -4.78
N SER A 55 4.62 -5.38 -5.75
CA SER A 55 5.85 -4.84 -6.32
C SER A 55 5.78 -3.31 -6.32
N VAL A 56 6.83 -2.65 -5.84
CA VAL A 56 7.00 -1.20 -5.81
C VAL A 56 8.30 -0.84 -6.52
N PRO A 57 8.28 -0.68 -7.86
CA PRO A 57 9.51 -0.57 -8.66
C PRO A 57 10.40 0.60 -8.28
N ALA A 58 9.81 1.74 -7.88
CA ALA A 58 10.55 2.94 -7.50
C ALA A 58 11.49 2.75 -6.30
N PHE A 59 11.26 1.73 -5.48
CA PHE A 59 12.06 1.42 -4.30
C PHE A 59 12.76 0.06 -4.38
N ASP A 60 12.68 -0.63 -5.53
CA ASP A 60 13.19 -2.00 -5.69
C ASP A 60 12.64 -2.97 -4.60
N VAL A 61 11.35 -2.82 -4.27
CA VAL A 61 10.69 -3.63 -3.23
C VAL A 61 9.67 -4.56 -3.87
N GLY A 62 9.70 -5.84 -3.46
CA GLY A 62 8.62 -6.78 -3.71
C GLY A 62 8.53 -7.80 -2.59
N CYS A 63 7.32 -8.12 -2.15
CA CYS A 63 7.09 -9.11 -1.10
C CYS A 63 5.67 -9.69 -1.15
N ASP A 64 5.45 -10.72 -0.34
CA ASP A 64 4.11 -11.22 -0.07
C ASP A 64 3.28 -10.19 0.72
N LEU A 65 1.97 -10.28 0.54
CA LEU A 65 0.95 -9.58 1.31
C LEU A 65 0.01 -10.59 1.98
N SER A 66 -0.54 -10.21 3.13
CA SER A 66 -1.73 -10.83 3.71
C SER A 66 -2.95 -10.43 2.86
N SER A 67 -4.17 -10.47 3.41
CA SER A 67 -5.32 -9.82 2.80
C SER A 67 -5.03 -8.31 2.57
N TYR A 68 -5.55 -7.74 1.48
CA TYR A 68 -5.42 -6.30 1.21
C TYR A 68 -6.01 -5.41 2.33
N GLY A 69 -6.96 -5.94 3.11
CA GLY A 69 -7.52 -5.25 4.28
C GLY A 69 -6.64 -5.30 5.55
N ASP A 70 -5.61 -6.15 5.59
CA ASP A 70 -4.78 -6.36 6.77
C ASP A 70 -3.66 -5.32 6.87
N TYR A 71 -3.98 -4.18 7.49
CA TYR A 71 -3.03 -3.08 7.67
C TYR A 71 -1.78 -3.50 8.43
N PHE A 72 -1.94 -4.18 9.57
CA PHE A 72 -0.83 -4.43 10.49
C PHE A 72 0.21 -5.35 9.85
N TRP A 73 -0.23 -6.46 9.26
CA TRP A 73 0.68 -7.40 8.63
C TRP A 73 1.38 -6.78 7.41
N ASN A 74 0.62 -6.11 6.53
CA ASN A 74 1.17 -5.54 5.31
C ASN A 74 2.15 -4.41 5.61
N ASN A 75 1.84 -3.53 6.57
CA ASN A 75 2.72 -2.45 6.98
C ASN A 75 4.01 -3.00 7.60
N GLU A 76 3.91 -3.95 8.54
CA GLU A 76 5.11 -4.52 9.17
C GLU A 76 6.01 -5.21 8.15
N LYS A 77 5.43 -5.93 7.18
CA LYS A 77 6.19 -6.60 6.13
C LYS A 77 6.91 -5.59 5.23
N LEU A 78 6.21 -4.55 4.76
CA LEU A 78 6.77 -3.51 3.89
C LEU A 78 7.82 -2.65 4.60
N ALA A 79 7.59 -2.29 5.87
CA ALA A 79 8.52 -1.48 6.65
C ALA A 79 9.89 -2.14 6.88
N ARG A 80 10.03 -3.45 6.61
CA ARG A 80 11.34 -4.13 6.59
C ARG A 80 12.17 -3.83 5.35
N HIS A 81 11.52 -3.35 4.28
CA HIS A 81 12.12 -3.14 2.97
C HIS A 81 12.10 -1.67 2.51
N MET A 82 11.25 -0.84 3.10
CA MET A 82 11.14 0.58 2.77
C MET A 82 10.89 1.47 3.99
N SER A 83 10.79 2.78 3.78
CA SER A 83 10.52 3.72 4.86
C SER A 83 9.19 3.40 5.56
N PRO A 84 9.08 3.53 6.90
CA PRO A 84 7.82 3.30 7.61
C PRO A 84 6.67 4.19 7.13
N VAL A 85 6.99 5.39 6.61
CA VAL A 85 6.00 6.33 6.04
C VAL A 85 5.39 5.74 4.76
N ASP A 86 6.23 5.28 3.84
CA ASP A 86 5.76 4.76 2.55
C ASP A 86 5.08 3.39 2.74
N ALA A 87 5.60 2.55 3.64
CA ALA A 87 4.99 1.28 4.03
C ALA A 87 3.56 1.47 4.58
N ALA A 88 3.40 2.38 5.54
CA ALA A 88 2.08 2.72 6.10
C ALA A 88 1.15 3.35 5.05
N THR A 89 1.70 4.14 4.13
CA THR A 89 0.93 4.74 3.01
C THR A 89 0.37 3.66 2.09
N ILE A 90 1.18 2.66 1.70
CA ILE A 90 0.72 1.54 0.88
C ILE A 90 -0.30 0.69 1.62
N ALA A 91 -0.02 0.32 2.88
CA ALA A 91 -0.92 -0.52 3.67
C ALA A 91 -2.30 0.14 3.86
N GLU A 92 -2.35 1.45 4.10
CA GLU A 92 -3.60 2.19 4.23
C GLU A 92 -4.33 2.35 2.89
N ALA A 93 -3.58 2.54 1.79
CA ALA A 93 -4.15 2.57 0.45
C ALA A 93 -4.83 1.24 0.11
N LEU A 94 -4.15 0.11 0.35
CA LEU A 94 -4.70 -1.24 0.14
C LEU A 94 -5.96 -1.46 0.98
N ARG A 95 -5.91 -1.11 2.27
CA ARG A 95 -7.08 -1.23 3.16
C ARG A 95 -8.27 -0.41 2.67
N THR A 96 -8.01 0.81 2.21
CA THR A 96 -9.04 1.71 1.69
C THR A 96 -9.68 1.16 0.41
N LEU A 97 -8.84 0.68 -0.52
CA LEU A 97 -9.32 0.08 -1.77
C LEU A 97 -10.15 -1.18 -1.51
N HIS A 98 -9.68 -2.05 -0.61
CA HIS A 98 -10.38 -3.26 -0.22
C HIS A 98 -11.74 -2.96 0.44
N LYS A 99 -11.77 -2.03 1.42
CA LYS A 99 -13.00 -1.62 2.11
C LYS A 99 -14.05 -1.05 1.15
N ASN A 100 -13.60 -0.37 0.10
CA ASN A 100 -14.47 0.24 -0.90
C ASN A 100 -14.76 -0.68 -2.11
N ASN A 101 -14.32 -1.95 -2.06
CA ASN A 101 -14.51 -2.96 -3.11
C ASN A 101 -13.90 -2.61 -4.47
N TYR A 102 -12.76 -1.91 -4.50
CA TYR A 102 -11.99 -1.68 -5.73
C TYR A 102 -11.06 -2.86 -6.06
N ILE A 103 -10.59 -3.61 -5.04
CA ILE A 103 -9.67 -4.76 -5.15
C ILE A 103 -9.99 -5.89 -4.17
#